data_AF-A0A4Q3FVQ7-F1
#
_entry.id   AF-A0A4Q3FVQ7-F1
#
_cell.length_a   1.000
_cell.length_b   1.000
_cell.length_c   1.000
_cell.angle_alpha   90.00
_cell.angle_beta   90.00
_cell.angle_gamma   90.00
#
_symmetry.space_group_name_H-M   'P 1'
#
loop_
_entity.id
_entity.type
_entity.pdbx_description
1 polymer ?
#
loop_
_entity_poly.entity_id
_entity_poly.type
_entity_poly.pdbx_seq_one_letter_code
_entity_poly.pdbx_strand_id
1 'polypeptide(L)'
;MTNTIVLIHGAWLNALSWEKVKARYEAQGYNVIAADWPFDDRSPAQLRAAPAAELATLGQNQIIEHYEAIIRALPEKPILIGHSLGGVFVQHLL
;
A
#
# COMPACT_ATOMS: atom_id res chain seq x y z
N MET A 1 12.34 4.57 18.31
CA MET A 1 11.36 5.34 17.52
C MET A 1 11.23 4.61 16.20
N THR A 2 10.02 4.48 15.66
CA THR A 2 9.84 3.82 14.36
C THR A 2 10.26 4.75 13.24
N ASN A 3 11.08 4.24 12.32
CA ASN A 3 11.56 4.97 11.17
C ASN A 3 10.91 4.48 9.87
N THR A 4 10.05 3.45 9.95
CA THR A 4 9.39 2.87 8.77
C THR A 4 7.95 3.34 8.64
N ILE A 5 7.57 3.85 7.47
CA ILE A 5 6.20 4.23 7.10
C ILE A 5 5.70 3.25 6.03
N VAL A 6 4.51 2.67 6.22
CA VAL A 6 3.81 1.89 5.19
C VAL A 6 2.60 2.69 4.70
N LEU A 7 2.57 2.98 3.41
CA LEU A 7 1.52 3.71 2.73
C LEU A 7 0.55 2.73 2.06
N ILE A 8 -0.73 2.82 2.41
CA ILE A 8 -1.81 1.94 1.94
C ILE A 8 -2.76 2.76 1.07
N HIS A 9 -2.75 2.53 -0.24
CA HIS A 9 -3.63 3.24 -1.18
C HIS A 9 -5.09 2.79 -1.07
N GLY A 10 -5.99 3.63 -1.58
CA GLY A 10 -7.42 3.34 -1.66
C GLY A 10 -7.81 2.66 -2.98
N ALA A 11 -9.10 2.38 -3.13
CA ALA A 11 -9.65 1.83 -4.36
C ALA A 11 -9.41 2.75 -5.57
N TRP A 12 -9.23 2.14 -6.75
CA TRP A 12 -8.93 2.81 -8.04
C TRP A 12 -7.64 3.64 -8.09
N LEU A 13 -6.75 3.43 -7.12
CA LEU A 13 -5.39 3.95 -7.08
C LEU A 13 -4.42 2.79 -7.01
N ASN A 14 -3.15 3.06 -7.24
CA ASN A 14 -2.05 2.15 -6.95
C ASN A 14 -0.92 2.90 -6.20
N ALA A 15 0.18 2.23 -5.87
CA ALA A 15 1.28 2.77 -5.07
C ALA A 15 1.90 4.04 -5.68
N LEU A 16 1.82 4.24 -7.01
CA LEU A 16 2.32 5.45 -7.67
C LEU A 16 1.59 6.72 -7.20
N SER A 17 0.37 6.60 -6.68
CA SER A 17 -0.35 7.73 -6.06
C SER A 17 0.41 8.34 -4.87
N TRP A 18 1.34 7.58 -4.28
CA TRP A 18 2.13 7.98 -3.12
C TRP A 18 3.51 8.55 -3.46
N GLU A 19 3.96 8.60 -4.72
CA GLU A 19 5.34 8.99 -5.09
C GLU A 19 5.83 10.27 -4.39
N LYS A 20 5.01 11.33 -4.38
CA LYS A 20 5.37 12.61 -3.76
C LYS A 20 5.41 12.54 -2.23
N VAL A 21 4.54 11.73 -1.62
CA VAL A 21 4.49 11.54 -0.17
C VAL A 21 5.65 10.68 0.29
N LYS A 22 5.96 9.60 -0.45
CA LYS A 22 7.14 8.76 -0.28
C LYS A 22 8.41 9.61 -0.32
N ALA A 23 8.62 10.36 -1.40
CA ALA A 23 9.80 11.23 -1.55
C ALA A 23 9.91 12.26 -0.42
N ARG A 24 8.80 12.85 0.03
CA ARG A 24 8.78 13.82 1.14
C ARG A 24 9.26 13.22 2.46
N TYR A 25 8.84 11.99 2.79
CA TYR A 25 9.22 11.36 4.06
C TYR A 25 10.59 10.70 3.99
N GLU A 26 10.99 10.17 2.84
CA GLU A 26 12.37 9.71 2.62
C GLU A 26 13.38 10.85 2.78
N ALA A 27 13.06 12.05 2.29
CA ALA A 27 13.88 13.25 2.50
C ALA A 27 14.01 13.68 3.98
N GLN A 28 13.16 13.15 4.86
CA GLN A 28 13.20 13.39 6.32
C GLN A 28 13.86 12.23 7.09
N GLY A 29 14.41 11.23 6.39
CA GLY A 29 15.12 10.10 7.00
C GLY A 29 14.25 8.90 7.35
N TYR A 30 12.99 8.85 6.89
CA TYR A 30 12.14 7.67 7.03
C TYR A 30 12.43 6.64 5.94
N ASN A 31 12.35 5.36 6.29
CA ASN A 31 12.18 4.28 5.32
C ASN A 31 10.70 4.22 4.92
N VAL A 32 10.36 4.38 3.65
CA VAL A 32 8.95 4.45 3.22
C VAL A 32 8.62 3.35 2.24
N ILE A 33 7.62 2.55 2.58
CA ILE A 33 7.12 1.45 1.77
C ILE A 33 5.75 1.87 1.22
N ALA A 34 5.61 1.89 -0.09
CA ALA A 34 4.32 2.00 -0.77
C ALA A 34 4.15 0.72 -1.59
N ALA A 35 3.25 -0.15 -1.16
CA ALA A 35 2.98 -1.41 -1.84
C ALA A 35 1.65 -1.31 -2.59
N ASP A 36 1.59 -1.92 -3.76
CA ASP A 36 0.35 -2.10 -4.51
C ASP A 36 -0.48 -3.22 -3.89
N TRP A 37 -1.78 -3.24 -4.18
CA TRP A 37 -2.55 -4.47 -3.99
C TRP A 37 -2.03 -5.56 -4.94
N PRO A 38 -2.20 -6.85 -4.60
CA PRO A 38 -1.96 -7.92 -5.54
C PRO A 38 -2.62 -7.65 -6.91
N PHE A 39 -1.84 -7.82 -7.98
CA PHE A 39 -2.24 -7.60 -9.39
C PHE A 39 -2.43 -6.14 -9.84
N ASP A 40 -2.10 -5.16 -8.99
CA ASP A 40 -2.26 -3.71 -9.26
C ASP A 40 -0.92 -2.96 -9.43
N ASP A 41 0.18 -3.69 -9.69
CA ASP A 41 1.58 -3.23 -9.68
C ASP A 41 2.08 -2.63 -11.01
N ARG A 42 1.18 -2.46 -11.99
CA ARG A 42 1.49 -1.86 -13.30
C ARG A 42 1.16 -0.37 -13.33
N SER A 43 1.65 0.35 -14.33
CA SER A 43 1.28 1.77 -14.48
C SER A 43 -0.24 1.95 -14.68
N PRO A 44 -0.83 3.09 -14.27
CA PRO A 44 -2.26 3.34 -14.47
C PRO A 44 -2.70 3.25 -15.93
N ALA A 45 -1.82 3.59 -16.88
CA ALA A 45 -2.09 3.43 -18.30
C ALA A 45 -2.23 1.95 -18.70
N GLN A 46 -1.31 1.10 -18.24
CA GLN A 46 -1.34 -0.34 -18.52
C GLN A 46 -2.53 -1.04 -17.86
N LEU A 47 -2.82 -0.71 -16.59
CA LEU A 47 -3.94 -1.29 -15.85
C LEU A 47 -5.29 -0.93 -16.49
N ARG A 48 -5.45 0.30 -16.99
CA ARG A 48 -6.67 0.69 -17.71
C ARG A 48 -6.78 0.03 -19.08
N ALA A 49 -5.67 -0.14 -19.79
CA ALA A 49 -5.67 -0.76 -21.12
C ALA A 49 -5.93 -2.28 -21.06
N ALA A 50 -5.44 -2.94 -20.02
CA ALA A 50 -5.54 -4.38 -19.85
C ALA A 50 -5.54 -4.74 -18.35
N PRO A 51 -6.68 -4.63 -17.64
CA PRO A 51 -6.77 -4.97 -16.22
C PRO A 51 -6.49 -6.47 -16.00
N ALA A 52 -5.87 -6.81 -14.89
CA ALA A 52 -5.68 -8.20 -14.50
C ALA A 52 -7.04 -8.82 -14.14
N ALA A 53 -7.38 -9.98 -14.71
CA ALA A 53 -8.66 -10.63 -14.43
C ALA A 53 -8.75 -11.09 -12.96
N GLU A 54 -7.60 -11.42 -12.37
CA GLU A 54 -7.41 -11.85 -10.99
C GLU A 54 -7.76 -10.75 -9.99
N LEU A 55 -7.65 -9.47 -10.37
CA LEU A 55 -8.03 -8.34 -9.51
C LEU A 55 -9.52 -8.42 -9.13
N ALA A 56 -10.38 -8.95 -10.00
CA ALA A 56 -11.81 -9.14 -9.73
C ALA A 56 -12.09 -10.24 -8.69
N THR A 57 -11.10 -11.10 -8.41
CA THR A 57 -11.20 -12.16 -7.40
C THR A 57 -10.67 -11.73 -6.03
N LEU A 58 -10.01 -10.56 -5.97
CA LEU A 58 -9.34 -10.09 -4.78
C LEU A 58 -10.34 -9.53 -3.76
N GLY A 59 -10.45 -10.20 -2.61
CA GLY A 59 -11.26 -9.77 -1.48
C GLY A 59 -10.49 -8.88 -0.50
N GLN A 60 -11.22 -8.16 0.36
CA GLN A 60 -10.64 -7.26 1.36
C GLN A 60 -9.66 -7.98 2.31
N ASN A 61 -10.01 -9.19 2.77
CA ASN A 61 -9.15 -9.98 3.67
C ASN A 61 -7.80 -10.32 3.02
N GLN A 62 -7.79 -10.67 1.72
CA GLN A 62 -6.55 -10.98 1.01
C GLN A 62 -5.65 -9.74 0.87
N ILE A 63 -6.24 -8.56 0.71
CA ILE A 63 -5.49 -7.30 0.68
C ILE A 63 -4.93 -7.00 2.08
N ILE A 64 -5.73 -7.16 3.13
CA ILE A 64 -5.29 -6.97 4.52
C ILE A 64 -4.15 -7.94 4.85
N GLU A 65 -4.29 -9.23 4.54
CA GLU A 65 -3.26 -10.27 4.73
C GLU A 65 -1.98 -9.93 3.97
N HIS A 66 -2.08 -9.38 2.76
CA HIS A 66 -0.92 -8.92 1.98
C HIS A 66 -0.14 -7.83 2.72
N TYR A 67 -0.83 -6.80 3.22
CA TYR A 67 -0.18 -5.74 4.00
C TYR A 67 0.31 -6.24 5.37
N GLU A 68 -0.42 -7.14 6.02
CA GLU A 68 -0.01 -7.77 7.28
C GLU A 68 1.31 -8.53 7.09
N ALA A 69 1.45 -9.30 6.01
CA ALA A 69 2.68 -10.02 5.68
C ALA A 69 3.88 -9.07 5.50
N ILE A 70 3.68 -7.94 4.81
CA ILE A 70 4.70 -6.89 4.68
C ILE A 70 5.07 -6.34 6.06
N ILE A 71 4.08 -5.99 6.88
CA ILE A 71 4.29 -5.40 8.21
C ILE A 71 5.02 -6.37 9.14
N ARG A 72 4.65 -7.66 9.14
CA ARG A 72 5.27 -8.71 9.98
C ARG A 72 6.72 -8.99 9.61
N ALA A 73 7.13 -8.73 8.37
CA ALA A 73 8.51 -8.89 7.92
C ALA A 73 9.42 -7.73 8.36
N LEU A 74 8.87 -6.63 8.88
CA LEU A 74 9.65 -5.47 9.31
C LEU A 74 10.32 -5.70 10.68
N PRO A 75 11.53 -5.16 10.90
CA PRO A 75 12.25 -5.30 12.17
C PRO A 75 11.62 -4.47 13.32
N GLU A 76 10.64 -3.62 13.02
CA GLU A 76 9.98 -2.72 13.96
C GLU A 76 8.52 -2.49 13.56
N LYS A 77 7.67 -2.08 14.53
CA LYS A 77 6.29 -1.67 14.24
C LYS A 77 6.29 -0.39 13.39
N PRO A 78 5.75 -0.38 12.16
CA PRO A 78 5.76 0.80 11.30
C PRO A 78 4.68 1.82 11.69
N ILE A 79 4.78 3.02 11.13
CA ILE A 79 3.67 3.98 11.02
C ILE A 79 2.83 3.59 9.80
N LEU A 80 1.53 3.45 9.98
CA LEU A 80 0.60 3.16 8.88
C LEU A 80 -0.11 4.45 8.45
N ILE A 81 -0.14 4.72 7.14
CA ILE A 81 -0.91 5.81 6.55
C ILE A 81 -1.79 5.24 5.45
N GLY A 82 -3.11 5.38 5.61
CA GLY A 82 -4.09 4.86 4.68
C GLY A 82 -4.98 5.96 4.12
N HIS A 83 -5.29 5.90 2.82
CA HIS A 83 -6.26 6.80 2.17
C HIS A 83 -7.54 6.04 1.78
N SER A 84 -8.71 6.60 2.06
CA SER A 84 -10.01 6.02 1.69
C SER A 84 -10.14 4.57 2.18
N LEU A 85 -10.38 3.59 1.30
CA LEU A 85 -10.42 2.16 1.66
C LEU A 85 -9.12 1.68 2.31
N GLY A 86 -7.97 2.23 1.91
CA GLY A 86 -6.70 1.97 2.58
C GLY A 86 -6.69 2.43 4.04
N GLY A 87 -7.44 3.48 4.38
CA GLY A 87 -7.65 3.91 5.77
C GLY A 87 -8.45 2.90 6.59
N VAL A 88 -9.45 2.24 5.98
CA VAL A 88 -10.17 1.13 6.61
C VAL A 88 -9.24 -0.06 6.84
N PHE A 89 -8.40 -0.40 5.86
CA PHE A 89 -7.40 -1.46 6.03
C PHE A 89 -6.40 -1.15 7.15
N VAL A 90 -5.97 0.11 7.29
CA VAL A 90 -5.18 0.53 8.46
C VAL A 90 -5.91 0.20 9.75
N GLN A 91 -7.21 0.49 9.88
CA GLN A 91 -7.97 0.18 11.10
C GLN A 91 -8.02 -1.32 11.43
N HIS A 92 -8.03 -2.19 10.43
CA HIS A 92 -7.96 -3.64 10.62
C HIS A 92 -6.56 -4.15 11.01
N LEU A 93 -5.51 -3.37 10.73
CA LEU A 93 -4.09 -3.73 10.97
C LEU A 93 -3.53 -3.19 12.30
N LEU A 94 -4.32 -2.46 13.09
CA LEU A 94 -3.92 -1.89 14.39
C LEU A 94 -4.15 -2.84 15.56
#